data_AF-A0A0D9W0E3-F1
#
_entry.id   AF-A0A0D9W0E3-F1
#
_cell.length_a   1.000
_cell.length_b   1.000
_cell.length_c   1.000
_cell.angle_alpha   90.00
_cell.angle_beta   90.00
_cell.angle_gamma   90.00
#
_symmetry.space_group_name_H-M   'P 1'
#
loop_
_entity.id
_entity.type
_entity.pdbx_description
1 polymer ?
#
loop_
_entity_poly.entity_id
_entity_poly.type
_entity_poly.pdbx_seq_one_letter_code
_entity_poly.pdbx_strand_id
1 'polypeptide(L)' 'MGWLNSVFSPLRKLWVRAHSARRNRRGMHILYKDVKSCQDEDVHVLWSILVDSHRHPALMKLKL' A
#
# COMPACT_ATOMS: atom_id res chain seq x y z
N MET A 1 -21.81 -20.87 21.35
CA MET A 1 -20.48 -20.40 21.82
C MET A 1 -19.85 -19.46 20.78
N GLY A 2 -20.26 -18.19 20.76
CA GLY A 2 -19.85 -17.22 19.72
C GLY A 2 -18.56 -16.43 20.00
N TRP A 3 -17.86 -16.71 21.10
CA TRP A 3 -16.72 -15.90 21.56
C TRP A 3 -15.47 -16.05 20.67
N LEU A 4 -15.24 -17.23 20.06
CA LEU A 4 -14.10 -17.48 19.17
C LEU A 4 -14.13 -16.60 17.91
N ASN A 5 -15.32 -16.27 17.38
CA ASN A 5 -15.44 -15.36 16.24
C ASN A 5 -15.07 -13.91 16.59
N SER A 6 -15.24 -13.50 17.86
CA SER A 6 -14.89 -12.15 18.32
C SER A 6 -13.37 -11.94 18.35
N VAL A 7 -12.60 -12.96 18.72
CA VAL A 7 -11.12 -12.88 18.80
C VAL A 7 -10.46 -13.11 17.43
N PHE A 8 -11.05 -13.94 16.56
CA PHE A 8 -10.52 -14.16 15.21
C PHE A 8 -10.83 -13.02 14.22
N SER A 9 -11.87 -12.23 14.45
CA SER A 9 -12.23 -11.08 13.60
C SER A 9 -11.17 -9.97 13.54
N PRO A 10 -10.64 -9.45 14.68
CA PRO A 10 -9.58 -8.43 14.65
C PRO A 10 -8.29 -8.98 14.03
N LEU A 11 -7.95 -10.24 14.27
CA LEU A 11 -6.80 -10.91 13.67
C LEU A 11 -6.94 -11.06 12.15
N ARG A 12 -8.11 -11.46 11.64
CA ARG A 12 -8.39 -11.49 10.19
C ARG A 12 -8.24 -10.11 9.56
N LYS A 13 -8.70 -9.05 10.23
CA LYS A 13 -8.59 -7.67 9.74
C LYS A 13 -7.13 -7.20 9.67
N LEU A 14 -6.33 -7.56 10.66
CA LEU A 14 -4.88 -7.31 10.66
C LEU A 14 -4.15 -8.16 9.60
N TRP A 15 -4.58 -9.40 9.40
CA TRP A 15 -3.99 -10.30 8.40
C TRP A 15 -4.28 -9.83 6.98
N VAL A 16 -5.50 -9.37 6.69
CA VAL A 16 -5.84 -8.72 5.41
C VAL A 16 -5.02 -7.44 5.21
N ARG A 17 -4.84 -6.62 6.25
CA ARG A 17 -3.96 -5.43 6.19
C ARG A 17 -2.51 -5.79 5.90
N ALA A 18 -1.96 -6.78 6.60
CA ALA A 18 -0.58 -7.23 6.43
C ALA A 18 -0.35 -7.88 5.07
N HIS A 19 -1.30 -8.70 4.60
CA HIS A 19 -1.26 -9.33 3.29
C HIS A 19 -1.39 -8.30 2.17
N SER A 20 -2.25 -7.29 2.34
CA SER A 20 -2.35 -6.14 1.43
C SER A 20 -1.04 -5.35 1.38
N ALA A 21 -0.44 -5.02 2.53
CA ALA A 21 0.86 -4.34 2.56
C ALA A 21 1.98 -5.15 1.87
N ARG A 22 2.00 -6.47 2.06
CA ARG A 22 2.95 -7.37 1.39
C ARG A 22 2.73 -7.46 -0.12
N ARG A 23 1.46 -7.50 -0.56
CA ARG A 23 1.09 -7.49 -1.99
C ARG A 23 1.45 -6.15 -2.63
N ASN A 24 1.21 -5.04 -1.93
CA ASN A 24 1.57 -3.70 -2.38
C ASN A 24 3.08 -3.55 -2.55
N ARG A 25 3.91 -4.07 -1.62
CA ARG A 25 5.37 -4.04 -1.78
C ARG A 25 5.86 -4.79 -3.03
N ARG A 26 5.28 -5.95 -3.33
CA ARG A 26 5.63 -6.71 -4.55
C ARG A 26 5.15 -5.99 -5.81
N GLY A 27 3.91 -5.49 -5.82
CA GLY A 27 3.36 -4.72 -6.93
C GLY A 27 4.16 -3.45 -7.21
N MET A 28 4.60 -2.76 -6.16
CA MET A 28 5.40 -1.53 -6.29
C MET A 28 6.78 -1.80 -6.90
N HIS A 29 7.40 -2.95 -6.61
CA HIS A 29 8.66 -3.32 -7.27
C HIS A 29 8.48 -3.61 -8.77
N ILE A 30 7.33 -4.17 -9.17
CA ILE A 30 7.00 -4.38 -10.59
C ILE A 30 6.78 -3.03 -11.27
N LEU A 31 5.93 -2.19 -10.68
CA LEU A 31 5.64 -0.86 -11.22
C LEU A 31 6.90 0.01 -11.34
N TYR A 32 7.83 -0.08 -10.38
CA TYR A 32 9.14 0.58 -10.47
C TYR A 32 9.93 0.17 -11.72
N LYS A 33 9.91 -1.12 -12.09
CA LYS A 33 10.59 -1.59 -13.30
C LYS A 33 9.96 -0.99 -14.55
N ASP A 34 8.63 -0.94 -14.60
CA ASP A 34 7.88 -0.39 -15.74
C ASP A 34 8.11 1.13 -15.87
N VAL A 35 8.03 1.87 -14.76
CA VAL A 35 8.34 3.31 -14.69
C VAL A 35 9.77 3.60 -15.13
N LYS A 36 10.74 2.77 -14.70
CA LYS A 36 12.15 2.95 -15.09
C LYS A 36 12.37 2.74 -16.59
N SER A 37 11.59 1.86 -17.24
CA SER A 37 11.66 1.66 -18.69
C SER A 37 10.93 2.74 -19.50
N CYS A 38 10.08 3.52 -18.83
CA CYS A 38 9.31 4.61 -19.43
C CYS A 38 10.12 5.91 -19.44
N GLN A 39 10.08 6.64 -20.55
CA GLN A 39 10.77 7.94 -20.71
C GLN A 39 9.84 9.14 -20.44
N ASP A 40 8.58 8.89 -20.07
CA ASP A 40 7.60 9.96 -19.86
C ASP A 40 7.75 10.59 -18.47
N GLU A 41 8.00 11.89 -18.43
CA GLU A 41 8.18 12.66 -17.19
C GLU A 41 6.96 12.59 -16.26
N ASP A 42 5.75 12.61 -16.82
CA ASP A 42 4.50 12.53 -16.04
C ASP A 42 4.40 11.23 -15.23
N VAL A 43 4.95 10.13 -15.77
CA VAL A 43 4.97 8.83 -15.10
C VAL A 43 5.94 8.84 -13.92
N HIS A 44 7.08 9.53 -14.04
CA HIS A 44 8.05 9.71 -12.94
C HIS A 44 7.49 10.63 -11.83
N VAL A 45 6.73 11.66 -12.19
CA VAL A 45 6.01 12.52 -11.23
C VAL A 45 4.96 11.70 -10.47
N LEU A 46 4.13 10.92 -11.19
CA LEU A 46 3.12 10.07 -10.58
C LEU A 46 3.74 9.02 -9.64
N TRP A 47 4.86 8.44 -10.03
CA TRP A 47 5.64 7.53 -9.20
C TRP A 47 6.15 8.21 -7.92
N SER A 48 6.62 9.46 -8.02
CA SER A 48 7.09 10.23 -6.87
C SER A 48 5.97 10.48 -5.85
N ILE A 49 4.77 10.84 -6.33
CA ILE A 49 3.57 11.02 -5.50
C ILE A 49 3.16 9.70 -4.82
N LEU A 50 3.20 8.59 -5.57
CA LEU A 50 2.86 7.26 -5.06
C LEU A 50 3.82 6.84 -3.94
N VAL A 51 5.14 7.02 -4.15
CA VAL A 51 6.17 6.68 -3.17
C VAL A 51 6.03 7.53 -1.91
N ASP A 52 5.74 8.84 -2.05
CA ASP A 52 5.54 9.74 -0.92
C ASP A 52 4.31 9.34 -0.09
N SER A 53 3.20 9.05 -0.76
CA SER A 53 1.96 8.56 -0.13
C SER A 53 2.16 7.24 0.63
N HIS A 54 3.01 6.35 0.10
CA HIS A 54 3.33 5.08 0.76
C HIS A 54 4.29 5.24 1.95
N ARG A 55 5.23 6.20 1.91
CA ARG A 55 6.14 6.47 3.04
C ARG A 55 5.45 7.20 4.18
N HIS A 56 4.49 8.06 3.87
CA HIS A 56 3.78 8.87 4.86
C HIS A 56 2.25 8.69 4.81
N PRO A 57 1.73 7.47 5.04
CA PRO A 57 0.29 7.22 5.01
C PRO A 57 -0.47 7.98 6.11
N ALA A 58 0.23 8.47 7.14
CA ALA A 58 -0.33 9.28 8.22
C ALA A 58 -0.44 10.78 7.86
N LEU A 59 0.44 11.33 7.02
CA LEU A 59 0.40 12.75 6.64
C LEU A 59 -0.72 13.06 5.64
N MET A 60 -1.06 12.11 4.78
CA MET A 60 -2.17 12.23 3.82
C MET A 60 -3.54 12.22 4.51
N LYS A 61 -3.65 11.64 5.72
CA LYS A 61 -4.88 11.65 6.52
C LYS A 61 -5.12 12.97 7.26
N LEU A 62 -4.09 13.79 7.42
CA LEU A 62 -4.15 15.07 8.14
C LEU A 62 -4.47 16.26 7.22
N LYS A 63 -4.55 16.04 5.91
CA LYS A 63 -4.88 17.07 4.90
C LYS A 63 -6.32 17.00 4.38
N LEU A 64 -7.19 16.19 4.98
CA LEU A 64 -8.58 16.01 4.56
C LEU A 64 -9.57 16.41 5.65
#